data_AF-A0AAV5RVF6-F1
#
_entry.id   AF-A0AAV5RVF6-F1
#
_cell.length_a   1.000
_cell.length_b   1.000
_cell.length_c   1.000
_cell.angle_alpha   90.00
_cell.angle_beta   90.00
_cell.angle_gamma   90.00
#
_symmetry.space_group_name_H-M   'P 1'
#
loop_
_entity.id
_entity.type
_entity.pdbx_description
1 polymer ?
#
loop_
_entity_poly.entity_id
_entity_poly.type
_entity_poly.pdbx_seq_one_letter_code
_entity_poly.pdbx_strand_id
1 'polypeptide(L)'
;MSKDFYREVDPATDKLIVDKDKDTLQQQPEKLTNFIQEQRLRVADGVDATKSGVNRIKNEVDEAEQRLNKKVTGIYGDDRSKLGLGVASVTVAMMTGTIVTRRSRLSMKLFTPVLFGLLSSMYVFPGTSRNVGNKIYQYELENWPILAKKQREIKMELEEGLQDCRDFSRKFRVFCSKWF
;
A
#
# COMPACT_ATOMS: atom_id res chain seq x y z
N MET A 1 0.23 68.14 58.71
CA MET A 1 1.47 67.34 58.66
C MET A 1 1.37 66.47 57.41
N SER A 2 1.52 66.92 56.15
CA SER A 2 2.32 67.92 55.41
C SER A 2 3.83 67.68 55.40
N LYS A 3 4.34 67.48 54.17
CA LYS A 3 5.70 67.54 53.57
C LYS A 3 5.83 66.31 52.65
N ASP A 4 5.72 66.38 51.33
CA ASP A 4 6.37 67.29 50.39
C ASP A 4 5.51 67.54 49.13
N PHE A 5 4.99 68.76 49.00
CA PHE A 5 4.09 69.19 47.92
C PHE A 5 4.75 70.18 46.94
N TYR A 6 6.06 70.40 47.02
CA TYR A 6 6.76 71.31 46.11
C TYR A 6 7.71 70.52 45.20
N ARG A 7 7.41 70.51 43.90
CA ARG A 7 8.42 70.28 42.87
C ARG A 7 9.17 71.60 42.69
N GLU A 8 10.47 71.58 42.91
CA GLU A 8 11.32 72.73 42.60
C GLU A 8 11.35 72.94 41.09
N VAL A 9 10.97 74.15 40.68
CA VAL A 9 11.00 74.64 39.30
C VAL A 9 12.13 75.65 39.25
N ASP A 10 13.11 75.44 38.37
CA ASP A 10 14.18 76.40 38.11
C ASP A 10 13.59 77.61 37.37
N PRO A 11 13.65 78.84 37.93
CA PRO A 11 12.89 79.98 37.45
C PRO A 11 13.33 80.54 36.08
N ALA A 12 14.39 80.01 35.45
CA ALA A 12 14.88 80.53 34.17
C ALA A 12 14.38 79.79 32.93
N THR A 13 13.90 78.54 33.05
CA THR A 13 13.47 77.74 31.90
C THR A 13 12.34 76.83 32.34
N ASP A 14 11.10 77.16 31.95
CA ASP A 14 9.87 76.45 32.30
C ASP A 14 9.80 75.04 31.69
N LYS A 15 10.70 74.15 32.11
CA LYS A 15 10.78 72.76 31.71
C LYS A 15 11.10 71.89 32.92
N LEU A 16 10.26 70.88 33.11
CA LEU A 16 10.43 69.85 34.13
C LEU A 16 11.80 69.18 33.96
N ILE A 17 12.57 69.06 35.04
CA ILE A 17 13.77 68.20 35.07
C ILE A 17 13.26 66.76 34.91
N VAL A 18 13.31 66.25 33.68
CA VAL A 18 12.98 64.86 33.37
C VAL A 18 14.11 64.01 33.91
N ASP A 19 13.77 63.24 34.94
CA ASP A 19 14.61 62.24 35.57
C ASP A 19 15.06 61.21 34.54
N LYS A 20 16.28 61.42 34.01
CA LYS A 20 16.88 60.69 32.87
C LYS A 20 17.06 59.18 33.14
N ASP A 21 16.85 58.76 34.39
CA ASP A 21 16.99 57.38 34.87
C ASP A 21 15.74 56.52 34.63
N LYS A 22 14.57 57.13 34.35
CA LYS A 22 13.32 56.37 34.10
C LYS A 22 13.17 55.91 32.65
N ASP A 23 13.70 56.67 31.69
CA ASP A 23 13.68 56.30 30.27
C ASP A 23 14.61 55.11 29.97
N THR A 24 15.72 54.97 30.70
CA THR A 24 16.64 53.83 30.57
C THR A 24 16.04 52.54 31.13
N LEU A 25 15.24 52.63 32.19
CA LEU A 25 14.52 51.49 32.79
C LEU A 25 13.34 51.01 31.94
N GLN A 26 12.62 51.90 31.25
CA GLN A 26 11.52 51.51 30.35
C GLN A 26 11.98 50.96 29.00
N GLN A 27 13.18 51.30 28.54
CA GLN A 27 13.76 50.73 27.31
C GLN A 27 14.27 49.28 27.46
N GLN A 28 14.54 48.83 28.68
CA GLN A 28 14.99 47.45 28.95
C GLN A 28 13.91 46.39 28.68
N PRO A 29 12.64 46.54 29.15
CA PRO A 29 11.61 45.56 28.88
C PRO A 29 11.22 45.48 27.40
N GLU A 30 11.23 46.58 26.64
CA GLU A 30 10.93 46.52 25.21
C GLU A 30 11.98 45.73 24.41
N LYS A 31 13.27 45.90 24.72
CA LYS A 31 14.35 45.15 24.05
C LYS A 31 14.25 43.65 24.33
N LEU A 32 13.98 43.26 25.57
CA LEU A 32 13.78 41.86 25.94
C LEU A 32 12.52 41.26 25.31
N THR A 33 11.44 42.02 25.26
CA THR A 33 10.16 41.56 24.67
C THR A 33 10.32 41.33 23.16
N ASN A 34 10.96 42.26 22.46
CA ASN A 34 11.27 42.12 21.04
C ASN A 34 12.23 40.95 20.77
N PHE A 35 13.23 40.74 21.63
CA PHE A 35 14.17 39.62 21.49
C PHE A 35 13.49 38.26 21.72
N ILE A 36 12.59 38.15 22.71
CA ILE A 36 11.81 36.93 22.97
C ILE A 36 10.84 36.67 21.81
N GLN A 37 10.23 37.71 21.25
CA GLN A 37 9.33 37.59 20.12
C GLN A 37 10.06 37.14 18.85
N GLU A 38 11.24 37.69 18.59
CA GLU A 38 12.10 37.30 17.47
C GLU A 38 12.61 35.85 17.62
N GLN A 39 12.98 35.45 18.84
CA GLN A 39 13.34 34.06 19.15
C GLN A 39 12.17 33.10 18.89
N ARG A 40 10.95 33.47 19.28
CA ARG A 40 9.75 32.64 19.01
C ARG A 40 9.45 32.52 17.53
N LEU A 41 9.58 33.60 16.76
CA LEU A 41 9.39 33.57 15.31
C LEU A 41 10.43 32.69 14.62
N ARG A 42 11.70 32.77 15.02
CA ARG A 42 12.76 31.91 14.49
C ARG A 42 12.56 30.42 14.80
N VAL A 43 12.06 30.09 15.98
CA VAL A 43 11.72 28.70 16.35
C VAL A 43 10.49 28.24 15.58
N ALA A 44 9.47 29.09 15.43
CA ALA A 44 8.28 28.77 14.64
C ALA A 44 8.62 28.53 13.17
N ASP A 45 9.41 29.41 12.55
CA ASP A 45 9.87 29.29 11.17
C ASP A 45 10.75 28.05 10.97
N GLY A 46 11.62 27.73 11.94
CA GLY A 46 12.44 26.51 11.90
C GLY A 46 11.59 25.24 12.01
N VAL A 47 10.54 25.25 12.84
CA VAL A 47 9.60 24.12 12.96
C VAL A 47 8.76 23.99 11.70
N ASP A 48 8.29 25.08 11.10
CA ASP A 48 7.48 25.04 9.88
C ASP A 48 8.31 24.67 8.63
N ALA A 49 9.57 25.09 8.54
CA ALA A 49 10.52 24.63 7.52
C ALA A 49 10.80 23.12 7.65
N THR A 50 10.95 22.63 8.87
CA THR A 50 11.15 21.19 9.12
C THR A 50 9.89 20.39 8.79
N LYS A 51 8.73 20.90 9.19
CA LYS A 51 7.42 20.26 8.97
C LYS A 51 7.04 20.21 7.50
N SER A 52 7.37 21.25 6.73
CA SER A 52 7.17 21.28 5.28
C SER A 52 8.11 20.32 4.53
N GLY A 53 9.37 20.19 4.97
CA GLY A 53 10.30 19.17 4.47
C GLY A 53 9.81 17.74 4.73
N VAL A 54 9.35 17.46 5.95
CA VAL A 54 8.76 16.16 6.31
C VAL A 54 7.49 15.87 5.54
N ASN A 55 6.60 16.86 5.37
CA ASN A 55 5.38 16.68 4.57
C ASN A 55 5.67 16.36 3.11
N ARG A 56 6.73 16.93 2.53
CA ARG A 56 7.12 16.63 1.14
C ARG A 56 7.60 15.20 0.98
N ILE A 57 8.47 14.73 1.88
CA ILE A 57 8.94 13.33 1.89
C ILE A 57 7.77 12.38 2.13
N LYS A 58 6.88 12.73 3.07
CA LYS A 58 5.69 11.93 3.35
C LYS A 58 4.79 11.81 2.13
N ASN A 59 4.55 12.89 1.39
CA ASN A 59 3.73 12.85 0.18
C ASN A 59 4.38 12.00 -0.92
N GLU A 60 5.70 12.09 -1.11
CA GLU A 60 6.42 11.25 -2.08
C GLU A 60 6.36 9.76 -1.71
N VAL A 61 6.49 9.43 -0.42
CA VAL A 61 6.34 8.05 0.08
C VAL A 61 4.91 7.57 -0.06
N ASP A 62 3.91 8.38 0.29
CA ASP A 62 2.50 8.02 0.22
C ASP A 62 2.07 7.78 -1.24
N GLU A 63 2.56 8.57 -2.19
CA GLU A 63 2.34 8.32 -3.62
C GLU A 63 3.00 7.02 -4.10
N ALA A 64 4.21 6.71 -3.65
CA ALA A 64 4.89 5.47 -3.97
C ALA A 64 4.14 4.26 -3.39
N GLU A 65 3.68 4.37 -2.15
CA GLU A 65 2.85 3.36 -1.48
C GLU A 65 1.53 3.16 -2.20
N GLN A 66 0.86 4.22 -2.64
CA GLN A 66 -0.38 4.11 -3.40
C GLN A 66 -0.18 3.44 -4.76
N ARG A 67 0.95 3.69 -5.45
CA ARG A 67 1.28 3.01 -6.72
C ARG A 67 1.57 1.53 -6.51
N LEU A 68 2.31 1.19 -5.46
CA LEU A 68 2.57 -0.20 -5.08
C LEU A 68 1.27 -0.90 -4.68
N ASN A 69 0.42 -0.25 -3.88
CA ASN A 69 -0.86 -0.81 -3.46
C ASN A 69 -1.80 -0.99 -4.66
N LYS A 70 -1.91 -0.04 -5.58
CA LYS A 70 -2.68 -0.19 -6.83
C LYS A 70 -2.17 -1.33 -7.71
N LYS A 71 -0.84 -1.51 -7.80
CA LYS A 71 -0.22 -2.60 -8.57
C LYS A 71 -0.42 -3.97 -7.91
N VAL A 72 -0.32 -4.04 -6.59
CA VAL A 72 -0.57 -5.23 -5.78
C VAL A 72 -2.06 -5.58 -5.85
N THR A 73 -2.97 -4.66 -5.57
CA THR A 73 -4.42 -4.86 -5.68
C THR A 73 -4.87 -5.20 -7.10
N GLY A 74 -4.20 -4.66 -8.13
CA GLY A 74 -4.46 -5.06 -9.52
C GLY A 74 -4.04 -6.49 -9.86
N ILE A 75 -3.14 -7.10 -9.07
CA ILE A 75 -2.74 -8.50 -9.19
C ILE A 75 -3.58 -9.40 -8.27
N TYR A 76 -3.87 -8.95 -7.05
CA TYR A 76 -4.68 -9.67 -6.06
C TYR A 76 -6.13 -9.20 -6.12
N GLY A 77 -6.92 -9.88 -6.95
CA GLY A 77 -8.31 -9.52 -7.23
C GLY A 77 -9.34 -9.83 -6.14
N ASP A 78 -8.98 -10.34 -4.96
CA ASP A 78 -9.95 -10.52 -3.88
C ASP A 78 -9.26 -10.65 -2.50
N ASP A 79 -9.83 -9.94 -1.52
CA ASP A 79 -9.63 -9.99 -0.06
C ASP A 79 -8.25 -10.41 0.50
N ARG A 80 -7.51 -9.44 1.06
CA ARG A 80 -6.30 -9.70 1.88
C ARG A 80 -6.55 -10.70 3.03
N SER A 81 -7.77 -10.77 3.55
CA SER A 81 -8.18 -11.73 4.59
C SER A 81 -8.29 -13.17 4.07
N LYS A 82 -8.67 -13.36 2.81
CA LYS A 82 -8.74 -14.68 2.15
C LYS A 82 -7.38 -15.16 1.65
N LEU A 83 -6.39 -14.28 1.49
CA LEU A 83 -5.03 -14.68 1.08
C LEU A 83 -4.38 -15.63 2.11
N GLY A 84 -4.48 -15.32 3.40
CA GLY A 84 -3.90 -16.17 4.45
C GLY A 84 -4.51 -17.58 4.45
N LEU A 85 -5.84 -17.65 4.39
CA LEU A 85 -6.57 -18.92 4.33
C LEU A 85 -6.34 -19.65 2.99
N GLY A 86 -6.23 -18.90 1.90
CA GLY A 86 -5.99 -19.42 0.57
C GLY A 86 -4.59 -20.03 0.42
N VAL A 87 -3.56 -19.36 0.95
CA VAL A 87 -2.20 -19.93 0.99
C VAL A 87 -2.16 -21.15 1.89
N ALA A 88 -2.79 -21.10 3.07
CA ALA A 88 -2.85 -22.24 3.98
C ALA A 88 -3.52 -23.45 3.32
N SER A 89 -4.65 -23.26 2.62
CA SER A 89 -5.35 -24.35 1.91
C SER A 89 -4.50 -24.94 0.78
N VAL A 90 -3.76 -24.11 0.02
CA VAL A 90 -2.81 -24.59 -1.00
C VAL A 90 -1.68 -25.40 -0.36
N THR A 91 -1.12 -24.94 0.77
CA THR A 91 -0.08 -25.68 1.50
C THR A 91 -0.60 -27.03 2.00
N VAL A 92 -1.81 -27.07 2.56
CA VAL A 92 -2.45 -28.32 2.99
C VAL A 92 -2.68 -29.26 1.80
N ALA A 93 -3.13 -28.74 0.66
CA ALA A 93 -3.29 -29.53 -0.56
C ALA A 93 -1.95 -30.11 -1.05
N MET A 94 -0.87 -29.31 -1.05
CA MET A 94 0.48 -29.78 -1.37
C MET A 94 0.94 -30.89 -0.42
N MET A 95 0.78 -30.70 0.89
CA MET A 95 1.11 -31.72 1.91
C MET A 95 0.25 -32.97 1.77
N THR A 96 -1.01 -32.84 1.36
CA THR A 96 -1.86 -33.98 1.07
C THR A 96 -1.31 -34.76 -0.12
N GLY A 97 -0.81 -34.08 -1.16
CA GLY A 97 -0.15 -34.71 -2.30
C GLY A 97 1.12 -35.51 -1.94
N THR A 98 1.88 -35.08 -0.93
CA THR A 98 3.05 -35.84 -0.44
C THR A 98 2.63 -37.10 0.31
N ILE A 99 1.55 -37.03 1.10
CA ILE A 99 0.99 -38.17 1.84
C ILE A 99 0.42 -39.21 0.87
N VAL A 100 -0.35 -38.79 -0.13
CA VAL A 100 -0.96 -39.68 -1.13
C VAL A 100 0.11 -40.48 -1.89
N THR A 101 1.29 -39.90 -2.12
CA THR A 101 2.38 -40.55 -2.86
C THR A 101 3.48 -41.15 -2.01
N ARG A 102 3.20 -41.38 -0.72
CA ARG A 102 4.16 -41.92 0.26
C ARG A 102 4.86 -43.22 -0.18
N ARG A 103 4.16 -44.09 -0.92
CA ARG A 103 4.67 -45.37 -1.42
C ARG A 103 5.24 -45.33 -2.85
N SER A 104 5.18 -44.19 -3.54
CA SER A 104 5.65 -44.08 -4.92
C SER A 104 7.15 -43.78 -5.04
N ARG A 105 7.68 -43.96 -6.26
CA ARG A 105 9.06 -43.63 -6.65
C ARG A 105 9.36 -42.14 -6.38
N LEU A 106 10.64 -41.81 -6.16
CA LEU A 106 11.10 -40.47 -5.75
C LEU A 106 10.62 -39.34 -6.69
N SER A 107 10.55 -39.60 -8.00
CA SER A 107 10.01 -38.65 -8.97
C SER A 107 8.55 -38.29 -8.68
N MET A 108 7.69 -39.29 -8.45
CA MET A 108 6.28 -39.07 -8.15
C MET A 108 6.07 -38.26 -6.85
N LYS A 109 6.97 -38.43 -5.87
CA LYS A 109 6.95 -37.70 -4.60
C LYS A 109 7.22 -36.21 -4.75
N LEU A 110 7.97 -35.81 -5.77
CA LEU A 110 8.24 -34.40 -6.07
C LEU A 110 7.16 -33.81 -6.98
N PHE A 111 6.70 -34.56 -7.99
CA PHE A 111 5.70 -34.07 -8.93
C PHE A 111 4.31 -33.88 -8.31
N THR A 112 3.87 -34.80 -7.46
CA THR A 112 2.50 -34.78 -6.94
C THR A 112 2.18 -33.59 -6.04
N PRO A 113 3.00 -33.20 -5.05
CA PRO A 113 2.73 -31.98 -4.28
C PRO A 113 2.72 -30.74 -5.16
N VAL A 114 3.61 -30.63 -6.15
CA VAL A 114 3.61 -29.50 -7.10
C VAL A 114 2.31 -29.46 -7.89
N LEU A 115 1.88 -30.60 -8.42
CA LEU A 115 0.63 -30.70 -9.18
C LEU A 115 -0.59 -30.34 -8.32
N PHE A 116 -0.69 -30.89 -7.12
CA PHE A 116 -1.77 -30.58 -6.17
C PHE A 116 -1.75 -29.11 -5.76
N GLY A 117 -0.59 -28.53 -5.54
CA GLY A 117 -0.44 -27.12 -5.22
C GLY A 117 -0.86 -26.20 -6.36
N LEU A 118 -0.49 -26.52 -7.60
CA LEU A 118 -0.92 -25.77 -8.78
C LEU A 118 -2.43 -25.85 -8.98
N LEU A 119 -3.01 -27.06 -8.88
CA LEU A 119 -4.45 -27.27 -8.99
C LEU A 119 -5.21 -26.52 -7.90
N SER A 120 -4.77 -26.63 -6.65
CA SER A 120 -5.38 -25.91 -5.52
C SER A 120 -5.22 -24.40 -5.67
N SER A 121 -4.09 -23.92 -6.20
CA SER A 121 -3.84 -22.49 -6.40
C SER A 121 -4.79 -21.91 -7.46
N MET A 122 -5.02 -22.63 -8.57
CA MET A 122 -5.99 -22.22 -9.58
C MET A 122 -7.42 -22.21 -9.04
N TYR A 123 -7.75 -23.14 -8.15
CA TYR A 123 -9.08 -23.24 -7.54
C TYR A 123 -9.32 -22.11 -6.52
N VAL A 124 -8.33 -21.82 -5.66
CA VAL A 124 -8.45 -20.84 -4.58
C VAL A 124 -8.30 -19.40 -5.08
N PHE A 125 -7.47 -19.16 -6.11
CA PHE A 125 -7.19 -17.83 -6.64
C PHE A 125 -7.51 -17.70 -8.14
N PRO A 126 -8.78 -17.89 -8.56
CA PRO A 126 -9.13 -17.92 -9.98
C PRO A 126 -8.83 -16.60 -10.70
N GLY A 127 -9.03 -15.46 -10.02
CA GLY A 127 -8.74 -14.13 -10.58
C GLY A 127 -7.25 -13.90 -10.82
N THR A 128 -6.41 -14.25 -9.84
CA THR A 128 -4.95 -14.10 -9.92
C THR A 128 -4.36 -14.98 -11.02
N SER A 129 -4.79 -16.25 -11.10
CA SER A 129 -4.35 -17.17 -12.15
C SER A 129 -4.73 -16.68 -13.54
N ARG A 130 -5.94 -16.13 -13.72
CA ARG A 130 -6.40 -15.59 -15.00
C ARG A 130 -5.65 -14.32 -15.40
N ASN A 131 -5.37 -13.43 -14.45
CA ASN A 131 -4.64 -12.19 -14.70
C ASN A 131 -3.16 -12.44 -15.04
N VAL A 132 -2.50 -13.32 -14.28
CA VAL A 132 -1.12 -13.71 -14.57
C VAL A 132 -1.04 -14.44 -15.90
N GLY A 133 -1.97 -15.36 -16.18
CA GLY A 133 -2.06 -16.05 -17.47
C GLY A 133 -2.24 -15.09 -18.64
N ASN A 134 -3.10 -14.08 -18.51
CA ASN A 134 -3.27 -13.05 -19.55
C ASN A 134 -2.01 -12.21 -19.76
N LYS A 135 -1.27 -11.88 -18.69
CA LYS A 135 0.00 -11.15 -18.80
C LYS A 135 1.08 -11.98 -19.48
N ILE A 136 1.21 -13.26 -19.10
CA ILE A 136 2.13 -14.20 -19.75
C ILE A 136 1.76 -14.31 -21.23
N TYR A 137 0.48 -14.48 -21.54
CA TYR A 137 0.01 -14.58 -22.92
C TYR A 137 0.29 -13.31 -23.74
N GLN A 138 0.11 -12.12 -23.16
CA GLN A 138 0.45 -10.86 -23.82
C GLN A 138 1.96 -10.77 -24.12
N TYR A 139 2.80 -11.17 -23.16
CA TYR A 139 4.25 -11.22 -23.35
C TYR A 139 4.67 -12.26 -24.40
N GLU A 140 4.03 -13.42 -24.41
CA GLU A 140 4.24 -14.46 -25.41
C GLU A 140 3.79 -14.02 -26.80
N LEU A 141 2.72 -13.23 -26.91
CA LEU A 141 2.25 -12.69 -28.19
C LEU A 141 3.27 -11.74 -28.81
N GLU A 142 3.92 -10.92 -27.98
CA GLU A 142 4.90 -9.92 -28.38
C GLU A 142 6.23 -10.57 -28.81
N ASN A 143 6.72 -11.56 -28.05
CA ASN A 143 8.03 -12.18 -28.31
C ASN A 143 7.97 -13.45 -29.18
N TRP A 144 6.89 -14.24 -29.10
CA TRP A 144 6.80 -15.56 -29.75
C TRP A 144 5.41 -15.83 -30.37
N PRO A 145 5.09 -15.16 -31.50
CA PRO A 145 3.77 -15.25 -32.12
C PRO A 145 3.39 -16.66 -32.61
N ILE A 146 4.39 -17.51 -32.89
CA ILE A 146 4.18 -18.90 -33.33
C ILE A 146 3.63 -19.76 -32.17
N LEU A 147 4.18 -19.59 -30.96
CA LEU A 147 3.71 -20.32 -29.77
C LEU A 147 2.31 -19.88 -29.39
N ALA A 148 2.02 -18.58 -29.44
CA ALA A 148 0.69 -18.05 -29.14
C ALA A 148 -0.40 -18.50 -30.13
N LYS A 149 -0.05 -18.81 -31.39
CA LYS A 149 -0.97 -19.44 -32.35
C LYS A 149 -1.26 -20.89 -31.98
N LYS A 150 -0.22 -21.70 -31.72
CA LYS A 150 -0.40 -23.11 -31.32
C LYS A 150 -1.17 -23.26 -30.01
N GLN A 151 -0.92 -22.39 -29.03
CA GLN A 151 -1.70 -22.38 -27.78
C GLN A 151 -3.19 -22.10 -28.02
N ARG A 152 -3.54 -21.23 -28.98
CA ARG A 152 -4.94 -20.96 -29.35
C ARG A 152 -5.58 -22.15 -30.03
N GLU A 153 -4.86 -22.78 -30.94
CA GLU A 153 -5.30 -24.01 -31.62
C GLU A 153 -5.60 -25.13 -30.62
N ILE A 154 -4.65 -25.42 -29.72
CA ILE A 154 -4.83 -26.41 -28.65
C ILE A 154 -6.01 -26.05 -27.74
N LYS A 155 -6.22 -24.77 -27.44
CA LYS A 155 -7.38 -24.34 -26.64
C LYS A 155 -8.70 -24.61 -27.35
N MET A 156 -8.79 -24.35 -28.66
CA MET A 156 -10.01 -24.61 -29.43
C MET A 156 -10.31 -26.11 -29.48
N GLU A 157 -9.31 -26.94 -29.77
CA GLU A 157 -9.46 -28.41 -29.76
C GLU A 157 -9.89 -28.94 -28.38
N LEU A 158 -9.33 -28.38 -27.31
CA LEU A 158 -9.69 -28.77 -25.95
C LEU A 158 -11.12 -28.34 -25.59
N GLU A 159 -11.56 -27.15 -26.03
CA GLU A 159 -12.93 -26.68 -25.83
C GLU A 159 -13.95 -27.54 -26.58
N GLU A 160 -13.64 -27.93 -27.81
CA GLU A 160 -14.46 -28.87 -28.60
C GLU A 160 -14.53 -30.24 -27.91
N GLY A 161 -13.39 -30.81 -27.50
CA GLY A 161 -13.35 -32.09 -26.79
C GLY A 161 -14.08 -32.08 -25.45
N LEU A 162 -14.03 -30.97 -24.71
CA LEU A 162 -14.80 -30.79 -23.47
C LEU A 162 -16.30 -30.69 -23.74
N GLN A 163 -16.69 -30.05 -24.85
CA GLN A 163 -18.08 -29.96 -25.27
C GLN A 163 -18.63 -31.33 -25.65
N ASP A 164 -17.86 -32.13 -26.38
CA ASP A 164 -18.21 -33.51 -26.72
C ASP A 164 -18.35 -34.40 -25.46
N CYS A 165 -17.42 -34.30 -24.51
CA CYS A 165 -17.54 -35.01 -23.23
C CYS A 165 -18.81 -34.62 -22.46
N ARG A 166 -19.17 -33.34 -22.49
CA ARG A 166 -20.38 -32.83 -21.82
C ARG A 166 -21.65 -33.33 -22.50
N ASP A 167 -21.69 -33.33 -23.82
CA ASP A 167 -22.84 -33.82 -24.59
C ASP A 167 -22.97 -35.33 -24.48
N PHE A 168 -21.85 -36.07 -24.41
CA PHE A 168 -21.84 -37.49 -24.07
C PHE A 168 -22.43 -37.73 -22.68
N SER A 169 -21.98 -37.00 -21.65
CA SER A 169 -22.51 -37.10 -20.29
C SER A 169 -24.01 -36.81 -20.22
N ARG A 170 -24.50 -35.80 -20.97
CA ARG A 170 -25.92 -35.49 -21.06
C ARG A 170 -26.71 -36.63 -21.71
N LYS A 171 -26.22 -37.20 -22.82
CA LYS A 171 -26.84 -38.36 -23.49
C LYS A 171 -26.85 -39.59 -22.58
N PHE A 172 -25.75 -39.85 -21.88
CA PHE A 172 -25.63 -40.96 -20.94
C PHE A 172 -26.62 -40.85 -19.78
N ARG A 173 -26.81 -39.64 -19.23
CA ARG A 173 -27.82 -39.38 -18.20
C ARG A 173 -29.24 -39.69 -18.67
N VAL A 174 -29.60 -39.26 -19.89
CA VAL A 174 -30.92 -39.54 -20.51
C VAL A 174 -31.09 -41.03 -20.78
N PHE A 175 -30.02 -41.73 -21.17
CA PHE A 175 -30.04 -43.17 -21.35
C PHE A 175 -30.31 -43.89 -20.02
N CYS A 176 -29.58 -43.55 -18.95
CA CYS A 176 -29.81 -44.11 -17.62
C CYS A 176 -31.23 -43.84 -17.11
N SER A 177 -31.78 -42.64 -17.29
CA SER A 177 -33.14 -42.32 -16.86
C SER A 177 -34.25 -42.98 -17.70
N LYS A 178 -33.92 -43.56 -18.87
CA LYS A 178 -34.86 -44.36 -19.67
C LYS A 178 -34.80 -45.85 -19.33
N TRP A 179 -33.70 -46.30 -18.74
CA TRP A 179 -33.43 -47.71 -18.46
C TRP A 179 -33.74 -48.10 -17.02
N PHE A 180 -33.71 -47.12 -16.10
CA PHE A 180 -34.09 -47.24 -14.70
C PHE A 180 -35.34 -46.41 -14.44
#